data_AF-A0A5Q2V9B6-F1
#
_entry.id   AF-A0A5Q2V9B6-F1
#
_cell.length_a   1.000
_cell.length_b   1.000
_cell.length_c   1.000
_cell.angle_alpha   90.00
_cell.angle_beta   90.00
_cell.angle_gamma   90.00
#
_symmetry.space_group_name_H-M   'P 1'
#
loop_
_entity.id
_entity.type
_entity.pdbx_description
1 polymer ?
#
loop_
_entity_poly.entity_id
_entity_poly.type
_entity_poly.pdbx_seq_one_letter_code
_entity_poly.pdbx_strand_id
1 'polypeptide(L)'
;MNGAYRSLDALVQELVPHALVKVSEHTSIYRGFCITRIPRKKVNPVTRYHVSQGDQSYGKFDAQAEATGYIDGLYEQSGVRV
;
A
#
# COMPACT_ATOMS: atom_id res chain seq x y z
N MET A 1 23.11 30.54 -5.43
CA MET A 1 22.49 29.66 -4.43
C MET A 1 21.16 29.19 -5.00
N ASN A 2 21.13 28.05 -5.71
CA ASN A 2 19.92 27.52 -6.35
C ASN A 2 19.37 26.38 -5.49
N GLY A 3 18.62 26.73 -4.45
CA GLY A 3 17.80 25.76 -3.73
C GLY A 3 16.51 25.60 -4.52
N ALA A 4 16.36 24.46 -5.20
CA ALA A 4 15.11 24.09 -5.85
C ALA A 4 14.00 24.02 -4.79
N TYR A 5 13.18 25.07 -4.71
CA TYR A 5 11.98 25.06 -3.87
C TYR A 5 11.03 24.02 -4.47
N ARG A 6 10.97 22.82 -3.86
CA ARG A 6 9.97 21.81 -4.18
C ARG A 6 8.58 22.42 -3.96
N SER A 7 7.65 22.14 -4.87
CA SER A 7 6.27 22.62 -4.74
C SER A 7 5.67 22.18 -3.41
N LEU A 8 4.79 23.01 -2.85
CA LEU A 8 4.10 22.69 -1.60
C LEU A 8 3.32 21.37 -1.75
N ASP A 9 2.74 21.12 -2.92
CA ASP A 9 2.01 19.88 -3.22
C ASP A 9 2.89 18.63 -3.13
N ALA A 10 4.14 18.70 -3.60
CA ALA A 10 5.08 17.58 -3.51
C ALA A 10 5.51 17.31 -2.06
N LEU A 11 5.71 18.36 -1.26
CA LEU A 11 5.97 18.24 0.17
C LEU A 11 4.75 17.68 0.91
N VAL A 12 3.54 18.10 0.53
CA VAL A 12 2.29 17.57 1.08
C VAL A 12 2.13 16.10 0.71
N GLN A 13 2.44 15.67 -0.50
CA GLN A 13 2.43 14.25 -0.87
C GLN A 13 3.48 13.42 -0.10
N GLU A 14 4.65 13.98 0.20
CA GLU A 14 5.68 13.32 1.02
C GLU A 14 5.33 13.28 2.52
N LEU A 15 4.59 14.28 3.04
CA LEU A 15 4.26 14.41 4.47
C LEU A 15 2.88 13.84 4.83
N VAL A 16 1.98 13.68 3.87
CA VAL A 16 0.64 13.14 4.12
C VAL A 16 0.71 11.61 4.10
N PRO A 17 0.40 10.93 5.23
CA PRO A 17 0.30 9.49 5.26
C PRO A 17 -0.75 9.05 4.24
N HIS A 18 -0.37 8.08 3.42
CA HIS A 18 -1.21 7.67 2.31
C HIS A 18 -2.49 7.03 2.83
N ALA A 19 -3.63 7.47 2.31
CA ALA A 19 -4.92 6.99 2.76
C ALA A 19 -5.22 5.61 2.17
N LEU A 20 -5.63 4.68 3.04
CA LEU A 20 -6.22 3.42 2.61
C LEU A 20 -7.68 3.65 2.22
N VAL A 21 -7.99 3.54 0.93
CA VAL A 21 -9.33 3.80 0.41
C VAL A 21 -10.10 2.48 0.29
N LYS A 22 -11.20 2.33 1.01
CA LYS A 22 -12.03 1.12 0.93
C LYS A 22 -12.84 1.12 -0.37
N VAL A 23 -12.74 0.05 -1.16
CA VAL A 23 -13.50 -0.12 -2.43
C VAL A 23 -14.57 -1.20 -2.33
N SER A 24 -14.40 -2.21 -1.48
CA SER A 24 -15.40 -3.23 -1.21
C SER A 24 -15.33 -3.69 0.25
N GLU A 25 -16.18 -4.64 0.65
CA GLU A 25 -16.14 -5.20 2.01
C GLU A 25 -14.77 -5.76 2.39
N HIS A 26 -14.09 -6.39 1.44
CA HIS A 26 -12.83 -7.09 1.66
C HIS A 26 -11.63 -6.46 0.96
N THR A 27 -11.84 -5.49 0.07
CA THR A 27 -10.75 -4.89 -0.70
C THR A 27 -10.63 -3.40 -0.42
N SER A 28 -9.40 -2.97 -0.22
CA SER A 28 -9.02 -1.56 -0.13
C SER A 28 -7.89 -1.27 -1.12
N ILE A 29 -7.75 -0.01 -1.52
CA ILE A 29 -6.67 0.47 -2.38
C ILE A 29 -5.69 1.31 -1.55
N TYR A 30 -4.40 1.06 -1.74
CA TYR A 30 -3.30 1.83 -1.15
C TYR A 30 -2.20 2.02 -2.19
N ARG A 31 -1.81 3.28 -2.48
CA ARG A 31 -0.80 3.59 -3.53
C ARG A 31 -1.06 2.88 -4.88
N GLY A 32 -2.33 2.71 -5.26
CA GLY A 32 -2.69 2.00 -6.50
C GLY A 32 -2.55 0.47 -6.45
N PHE A 33 -2.24 -0.11 -5.29
CA PHE A 33 -2.30 -1.55 -5.03
C PHE A 33 -3.62 -1.92 -4.38
N CYS A 34 -4.16 -3.08 -4.77
CA CYS A 34 -5.29 -3.71 -4.11
C CYS A 34 -4.78 -4.53 -2.91
N ILE A 35 -5.37 -4.27 -1.73
CA ILE A 35 -5.18 -5.05 -0.51
C ILE A 35 -6.48 -5.79 -0.23
N THR A 36 -6.50 -7.10 -0.49
CA THR A 36 -7.67 -7.95 -0.25
C THR A 36 -7.53 -8.71 1.06
N ARG A 37 -8.43 -8.43 2.01
CA ARG A 37 -8.56 -9.12 3.28
C ARG A 37 -9.17 -10.51 3.07
N ILE A 38 -8.41 -11.53 3.43
CA ILE A 38 -8.82 -12.93 3.45
C ILE A 38 -9.15 -13.26 4.91
N PRO A 39 -10.44 -13.39 5.28
CA PRO A 39 -10.82 -13.65 6.66
C PRO A 39 -10.35 -15.03 7.11
N ARG A 40 -10.09 -15.15 8.42
CA ARG A 40 -9.77 -16.43 9.06
C ARG A 40 -10.85 -17.49 8.78
N LYS A 41 -10.42 -18.73 8.56
CA LYS A 41 -11.28 -19.92 8.42
C LYS A 41 -10.82 -20.99 9.41
N LYS A 42 -11.66 -21.99 9.72
CA LYS A 42 -11.29 -23.10 10.64
C LYS A 42 -9.94 -23.75 10.28
N VAL A 43 -9.62 -23.84 8.99
CA VAL A 43 -8.37 -24.42 8.47
C VAL A 43 -7.19 -23.43 8.41
N ASN A 44 -7.46 -22.12 8.37
CA ASN A 44 -6.46 -21.06 8.30
C ASN A 44 -6.83 -20.00 9.35
N PRO A 45 -6.32 -20.11 10.59
CA PRO A 45 -6.80 -19.32 11.71
C PRO A 45 -6.35 -17.85 11.66
N VAL A 46 -5.49 -17.49 10.71
CA VAL A 46 -4.94 -16.15 10.54
C VAL A 46 -5.69 -15.40 9.44
N THR A 47 -6.05 -14.15 9.71
CA THR A 47 -6.54 -13.24 8.66
C THR A 47 -5.35 -12.79 7.86
N ARG A 48 -5.40 -12.94 6.53
CA ARG A 48 -4.31 -12.54 5.65
C ARG A 48 -4.71 -11.39 4.75
N TYR A 49 -3.75 -10.63 4.31
CA TYR A 49 -3.91 -9.51 3.40
C TYR A 49 -3.13 -9.81 2.14
N HIS A 50 -3.83 -9.99 1.03
CA HIS A 50 -3.24 -10.25 -0.27
C HIS A 50 -3.00 -8.94 -1.00
N VAL A 51 -1.76 -8.68 -1.41
CA VAL A 51 -1.38 -7.51 -2.21
C VAL A 51 -1.32 -7.90 -3.69
N SER A 52 -2.04 -7.15 -4.52
CA SER A 52 -2.03 -7.31 -5.98
C SER A 52 -2.10 -5.96 -6.70
N GLN A 53 -1.64 -5.93 -7.95
CA GLN A 53 -1.80 -4.80 -8.86
C GLN A 53 -2.10 -5.35 -10.26
N GLY A 54 -3.29 -5.04 -10.79
CA GLY A 54 -3.77 -5.67 -12.02
C GLY A 54 -3.77 -7.20 -11.90
N ASP A 55 -3.11 -7.87 -12.85
CA ASP A 55 -2.97 -9.33 -12.87
C ASP A 55 -1.78 -9.85 -12.03
N GLN A 56 -0.96 -8.95 -11.46
CA GLN A 56 0.22 -9.32 -10.70
C GLN A 56 -0.07 -9.47 -9.20
N SER A 57 0.35 -10.60 -8.65
CA SER A 57 0.27 -10.90 -7.21
C SER A 57 1.63 -10.73 -6.54
N TYR A 58 1.67 -10.02 -5.41
CA TYR A 58 2.90 -9.71 -4.69
C TYR A 58 3.08 -10.49 -3.38
N GLY A 59 2.02 -11.16 -2.91
CA GLY A 59 2.09 -12.04 -1.74
C GLY A 59 1.00 -11.79 -0.70
N LYS A 60 1.03 -12.59 0.36
CA LYS A 60 0.07 -12.53 1.46
C LYS A 60 0.80 -12.21 2.76
N PHE A 61 0.24 -11.28 3.52
CA PHE A 61 0.78 -10.79 4.78
C PHE A 61 -0.18 -11.11 5.91
N ASP A 62 0.32 -11.34 7.12
CA ASP A 62 -0.55 -11.69 8.25
C ASP A 62 -1.15 -10.43 8.92
N ALA A 63 -0.61 -9.24 8.61
CA ALA A 63 -1.15 -7.95 9.03
C ALA A 63 -1.31 -6.95 7.88
N GLN A 64 -2.30 -6.05 8.00
CA GLN A 64 -2.52 -4.99 7.03
C GLN A 64 -1.36 -3.99 7.00
N ALA A 65 -0.79 -3.69 8.17
CA ALA A 65 0.36 -2.79 8.29
C ALA A 65 1.62 -3.34 7.58
N GLU A 66 1.82 -4.67 7.61
CA GLU A 66 2.90 -5.31 6.86
C GLU A 66 2.67 -5.20 5.35
N ALA A 67 1.43 -5.37 4.90
CA ALA A 67 1.08 -5.20 3.49
C ALA A 67 1.33 -3.76 3.00
N THR A 68 0.94 -2.75 3.77
CA THR A 68 1.19 -1.33 3.41
C THR A 68 2.68 -1.01 3.45
N GLY A 69 3.41 -1.48 4.48
CA GLY A 69 4.86 -1.26 4.58
C GLY A 69 5.65 -1.93 3.46
N TYR A 70 5.21 -3.12 3.01
CA TYR A 70 5.77 -3.76 1.82
C TYR A 70 5.58 -2.89 0.57
N ILE A 71 4.38 -2.32 0.38
CA ILE A 71 4.10 -1.43 -0.76
C ILE A 71 4.96 -0.16 -0.67
N ASP A 72 5.10 0.45 0.51
CA ASP A 72 5.97 1.61 0.70
C ASP A 72 7.43 1.28 0.29
N GLY A 73 7.93 0.11 0.71
CA GLY A 73 9.26 -0.36 0.34
C GLY A 73 9.45 -0.61 -1.16
N LEU A 74 8.39 -0.97 -1.91
CA LEU A 74 8.46 -1.08 -3.38
C LEU A 74 8.69 0.29 -4.04
N TYR A 75 8.03 1.34 -3.53
CA TYR A 75 8.20 2.70 -4.06
C TYR A 75 9.58 3.28 -3.73
N GLU A 76 10.09 3.02 -2.53
CA GLU A 76 11.45 3.41 -2.14
C GLU A 76 12.52 2.77 -3.04
N GLN A 77 12.38 1.48 -3.36
CA GLN A 77 13.31 0.75 -4.23
C GLN A 77 13.19 1.15 -5.70
N SER A 78 11.97 1.47 -6.16
CA SER A 78 11.73 1.81 -7.57
C SER A 78 12.21 3.21 -7.94
N GLY A 79 12.61 4.05 -6.97
CA GLY A 79 12.99 5.45 -7.20
C GLY A 79 11.86 6.34 -7.72
N VAL A 80 10.66 5.79 -7.87
CA VAL A 80 9.45 6.49 -8.28
C VAL A 80 8.86 7.12 -7.02
N ARG A 81 9.02 8.43 -6.88
CA ARG A 81 8.27 9.23 -5.89
C ARG A 81 7.01 9.73 -6.59
N VAL A 82 5.85 9.13 -6.30
CA VAL A 82 4.53 9.62 -6.74
C VAL A 82 3.95 10.62 -5.76
#